data_AF-A0A973S894-F1
#
_entry.id   AF-A0A973S894-F1
#
_cell.length_a   1.000
_cell.length_b   1.000
_cell.length_c   1.000
_cell.angle_alpha   90.00
_cell.angle_beta   90.00
_cell.angle_gamma   90.00
#
_symmetry.space_group_name_H-M   'P 1'
#
loop_
_entity.id
_entity.type
_entity.pdbx_description
1 polymer ?
#
loop_
_entity_poly.entity_id
_entity_poly.type
_entity_poly.pdbx_seq_one_letter_code
_entity_poly.pdbx_strand_id
1 'polypeptide(L)' 'MTARSRLPSRARFDNRGNPDMTVLCIERHLNFGLSLEELQSDRPIIGIAQSGSDLSLSG' A
#
# COMPACT_ATOMS: atom_id res chain seq x y z
N MET A 1 6.42 19.88 -16.24
CA MET A 1 5.78 19.43 -14.98
C MET A 1 4.64 18.49 -15.35
N THR A 2 4.80 17.19 -15.11
CA THR A 2 3.70 16.22 -15.30
C THR A 2 2.62 16.48 -14.26
N ALA A 3 1.35 16.52 -14.66
CA ALA A 3 0.25 16.68 -13.72
C ALA A 3 0.24 15.52 -12.72
N ARG A 4 0.11 15.82 -11.42
CA ARG A 4 0.02 14.80 -10.37
C ARG A 4 -1.28 14.02 -10.54
N SER A 5 -1.18 12.86 -11.18
CA SER A 5 -2.30 11.92 -11.33
C SER A 5 -2.60 11.26 -9.99
N ARG A 6 -3.86 10.91 -9.75
CA ARG A 6 -4.28 10.24 -8.51
C ARG A 6 -3.57 8.89 -8.39
N LEU A 7 -2.91 8.65 -7.27
CA LEU A 7 -2.18 7.39 -7.03
C LEU A 7 -3.15 6.20 -6.97
N PRO A 8 -2.85 5.07 -7.64
CA PRO A 8 -3.69 3.87 -7.57
C PRO A 8 -3.84 3.32 -6.15
N SER A 9 -2.84 3.53 -5.27
CA SER A 9 -2.88 3.13 -3.86
C SER A 9 -4.05 3.73 -3.09
N ARG A 10 -4.55 4.92 -3.48
CA ARG A 10 -5.72 5.55 -2.85
C ARG A 10 -6.99 4.74 -2.98
N ALA A 11 -7.12 3.89 -3.99
CA ALA A 11 -8.29 3.01 -4.12
C ALA A 11 -8.41 2.01 -2.96
N ARG A 12 -7.30 1.73 -2.25
CA ARG A 12 -7.29 0.89 -1.04
C ARG A 12 -7.29 1.68 0.26
N PHE A 13 -6.52 2.76 0.35
CA PHE A 13 -6.28 3.45 1.63
C PHE A 13 -7.09 4.74 1.83
N ASP A 14 -7.76 5.24 0.79
CA ASP A 14 -8.58 6.45 0.82
C ASP A 14 -9.72 6.39 -0.22
N ASN A 15 -10.59 5.37 -0.08
CA ASN A 15 -11.74 5.18 -0.95
C ASN A 15 -13.07 5.46 -0.23
N ARG A 16 -13.57 6.69 -0.40
CA ARG A 16 -14.87 7.12 0.15
C ARG A 16 -16.07 6.34 -0.39
N GLY A 17 -15.94 5.69 -1.55
CA GLY A 17 -17.00 4.86 -2.14
C GLY A 17 -17.09 3.45 -1.54
N ASN A 18 -16.08 3.02 -0.77
CA ASN A 18 -16.10 1.75 -0.06
C ASN A 18 -15.28 1.85 1.25
N PRO A 19 -15.81 2.56 2.25
CA PRO A 19 -15.08 2.86 3.49
C PRO A 19 -14.73 1.60 4.30
N ASP A 20 -15.60 0.59 4.32
CA ASP A 20 -15.36 -0.65 5.05
C ASP A 20 -14.12 -1.38 4.54
N MET A 21 -13.96 -1.47 3.21
CA MET A 21 -12.75 -2.03 2.61
C MET A 21 -11.51 -1.19 2.89
N THR A 22 -11.65 0.13 3.00
CA THR A 22 -10.55 1.01 3.40
C THR A 22 -10.13 0.78 4.85
N VAL A 23 -11.10 0.63 5.78
CA VAL A 23 -10.81 0.31 7.18
C VAL A 23 -10.03 -1.00 7.28
N LEU A 24 -10.51 -2.07 6.63
CA LEU A 24 -9.82 -3.37 6.62
C LEU A 24 -8.40 -3.29 6.04
N CYS A 25 -8.21 -2.50 4.97
CA CYS A 25 -6.88 -2.30 4.40
C CYS A 25 -5.97 -1.57 5.40
N ILE A 26 -6.44 -0.52 6.06
CA ILE A 26 -5.66 0.26 7.01
C ILE A 26 -5.30 -0.59 8.23
N GLU A 27 -6.27 -1.23 8.88
CA GLU A 27 -6.06 -2.03 10.09
C GLU A 27 -4.98 -3.09 9.88
N ARG A 28 -5.03 -3.81 8.74
CA ARG A 28 -4.01 -4.80 8.41
C ARG A 28 -2.60 -4.21 8.36
N HIS A 29 -2.43 -3.02 7.80
CA HIS A 29 -1.12 -2.41 7.61
C HIS A 29 -0.59 -1.74 8.89
N LEU A 30 -1.47 -1.21 9.74
CA LEU A 30 -1.09 -0.72 11.06
C LEU A 30 -0.42 -1.82 11.91
N ASN A 31 -0.89 -3.07 11.78
CA ASN A 31 -0.29 -4.23 12.46
C ASN A 31 1.14 -4.56 11.99
N PHE A 32 1.61 -3.97 10.88
CA PHE A 32 2.99 -4.13 10.37
C PHE A 32 3.87 -2.91 10.65
N GLY A 33 3.44 -2.00 11.53
CA GLY A 33 4.23 -0.84 11.95
C GLY A 33 4.13 0.37 11.03
N LEU A 34 3.21 0.36 10.07
CA LEU A 34 2.87 1.55 9.28
C LEU A 34 1.93 2.45 10.09
N SER A 35 2.03 3.76 9.91
CA SER A 35 1.10 4.71 10.51
C SER A 35 -0.05 5.07 9.58
N LEU A 36 -1.15 5.57 10.15
CA LEU A 36 -2.28 6.10 9.38
C LEU A 36 -1.84 7.27 8.49
N GLU A 37 -0.97 8.14 9.01
CA GLU A 37 -0.43 9.29 8.28
C GLU A 37 0.33 8.85 7.02
N GLU A 38 1.18 7.82 7.13
CA GLU A 38 1.91 7.28 5.97
C GLU A 38 0.96 6.69 4.92
N LEU A 39 -0.02 5.91 5.34
CA LEU A 39 -0.98 5.23 4.46
C LEU A 39 -1.95 6.20 3.75
N GLN A 40 -2.32 7.31 4.40
CA GLN A 40 -3.25 8.32 3.85
C GLN A 40 -2.54 9.57 3.32
N SER A 41 -1.22 9.59 3.30
CA SER A 41 -0.46 10.69 2.70
C SER A 41 -0.57 10.70 1.17
N ASP A 42 -0.21 11.84 0.58
CA ASP A 42 -0.10 12.00 -0.87
C ASP A 42 1.20 11.40 -1.45
N ARG A 43 1.96 10.67 -0.63
CA ARG A 43 3.22 10.04 -1.04
C ARG A 43 2.92 8.71 -1.73
N PRO A 44 3.69 8.35 -2.78
CA PRO A 44 3.56 7.04 -3.39
C PRO A 44 3.96 5.94 -2.41
N ILE A 45 3.18 4.86 -2.37
CA ILE A 45 3.57 3.62 -1.70
C ILE A 45 4.41 2.81 -2.69
N ILE A 46 5.63 2.47 -2.29
CA ILE A 46 6.60 1.78 -3.12
C ILE A 46 6.64 0.30 -2.73
N GLY A 47 6.16 -0.57 -3.62
CA GLY A 47 6.30 -2.01 -3.45
C GLY A 47 7.71 -2.46 -3.86
N ILE A 48 8.38 -3.23 -3.01
CA ILE A 48 9.68 -3.83 -3.31
C ILE A 48 9.44 -5.29 -3.72
N ALA A 49 9.51 -5.56 -5.02
CA ALA A 49 9.44 -6.93 -5.52
C ALA A 49 10.76 -7.64 -5.18
N GLN A 50 10.67 -8.76 -4.46
CA GLN A 50 11.83 -9.59 -4.12
C GLN A 50 11.58 -11.02 -4.62
N SER A 51 12.55 -11.57 -5.34
CA SER A 51 12.49 -12.95 -5.87
C SER A 51 13.31 -13.95 -5.04
N GLY A 52 13.97 -13.50 -3.97
CA GLY A 52 14.76 -14.36 -3.10
C GLY A 52 13.87 -15.32 -2.31
N SER A 53 14.18 -16.61 -2.35
CA SER A 53 13.55 -17.63 -1.51
C SER A 53 14.54 -18.77 -1.26
N ASP A 54 14.39 -19.46 -0.14
CA ASP A 54 15.21 -20.63 0.22
C ASP A 54 15.16 -21.74 -0.85
N LEU A 55 14.00 -21.88 -1.50
CA LEU A 55 13.76 -22.83 -2.59
C LEU A 55 14.40 -22.42 -3.92
N SER A 56 14.89 -21.18 -4.06
CA SER A 56 15.42 -20.68 -5.32
C SER A 56 16.84 -21.21 -5.64
N LEU A 57 17.45 -21.98 -4.73
CA LEU A 57 18.82 -22.49 -4.88
C LEU A 57 18.90 -23.98 -5.27
N SER A 58 17.79 -24.68 -5.44
CA SER A 58 17.79 -26.06 -5.95
C SER A 58 17.85 -26.04 -7.48
N GLY A 59 19.06 -26.16 -8.01
CA GLY A 59 19.32 -26.55 -9.40
C GLY A 59 19.12 -28.04 -9.64
#